data_AF-A0A803W1Z7-F1
#
_entry.id   AF-A0A803W1Z7-F1
#
_cell.length_a   1.000
_cell.length_b   1.000
_cell.length_c   1.000
_cell.angle_alpha   90.00
_cell.angle_beta   90.00
_cell.angle_gamma   90.00
#
_symmetry.space_group_name_H-M   'P 1'
#
loop_
_entity.id
_entity.type
_entity.pdbx_description
1 polymer ?
#
loop_
_entity_poly.entity_id
_entity_poly.type
_entity_poly.pdbx_seq_one_letter_code
_entity_poly.pdbx_strand_id
1 'polypeptide(L)'
;MFEGEKGDGVRKSFLPASRSGPGRDDTHKKKSPQTKQTCTAAGEAERGTFLGGGRRAGAPPPPPPPPPPPPPPPPPPPPPPPPPPPPPPPPPPPPPPPPPPPPPPPPPPPPPPPPPPPPPPPPPPPPPPPPPPPPPPPPPPPPPPPPPPPPPPPPPPPPPPPPPPPPPPPPPPPPPPPPPPPPPPPPPPPPPPPPGGPRGTAPGQQLRALFYALPPGESSFRTLEEVPDYVEKSIPFFITFIGLEFAVSWIQKRKLPGRINDGISSLSLGILSRLPDVLFRSIELISYIYVWDNYRLFELPWDSPWTWYLTLLGVDFAYYCFHRMSHEVNILWAAHQVHHSSEDYNLFTALRQSVVQKYTSWMFNLPMAFFIPPSVFAVHLQFNLLYQFWIHTEVITKLGPLEWILNTPSHHRVHHGRNPYCIDKNYGGTLIIWDRLFGTFEAEDAKVVYGLTHPVNSFDPIMLQLRPLAHIWNTFWATPGFCNKLSVIFKGPGWGPGKPRLGLPEEIPVITGKEVPFNPHVPAYLNCYALVHFAVIVNLYTELLASLSVSNSFLYEIM
;
A
#
# COMPACT_ATOMS: atom_id res chain seq x y z
N MET A 1 -4.79 61.78 16.69
CA MET A 1 -4.97 62.95 17.57
C MET A 1 -6.01 62.52 18.59
N PHE A 2 -5.58 62.07 19.79
CA PHE A 2 -6.42 61.53 20.88
C PHE A 2 -7.28 60.29 20.45
N GLU A 3 -7.67 59.31 21.27
CA GLU A 3 -7.35 58.82 22.62
C GLU A 3 -7.59 57.28 22.63
N GLY A 4 -7.21 56.45 23.60
CA GLY A 4 -6.43 56.72 24.81
C GLY A 4 -7.11 56.30 26.12
N GLU A 5 -7.19 55.00 26.46
CA GLU A 5 -7.52 54.57 27.84
C GLU A 5 -6.92 53.20 28.23
N LYS A 6 -6.98 52.84 29.53
CA LYS A 6 -6.29 51.70 30.17
C LYS A 6 -7.12 51.03 31.29
N GLY A 7 -6.80 49.76 31.57
CA GLY A 7 -7.06 49.02 32.82
C GLY A 7 -6.65 47.55 32.62
N ASP A 8 -5.80 46.86 33.41
CA ASP A 8 -5.67 46.72 34.88
C ASP A 8 -6.96 46.16 35.55
N GLY A 9 -6.98 45.00 36.22
CA GLY A 9 -5.99 43.90 36.34
C GLY A 9 -6.24 42.96 37.56
N VAL A 10 -5.24 42.10 37.88
CA VAL A 10 -4.81 41.69 39.25
C VAL A 10 -5.43 40.45 40.00
N ARG A 11 -4.52 39.50 40.40
CA ARG A 11 -4.58 38.43 41.46
C ARG A 11 -5.56 37.23 41.28
N LYS A 12 -5.42 36.02 41.89
CA LYS A 12 -4.39 35.18 42.61
C LYS A 12 -4.96 34.50 43.89
N SER A 13 -5.14 33.17 43.85
CA SER A 13 -5.42 32.20 44.96
C SER A 13 -5.27 30.75 44.40
N PHE A 14 -4.87 29.64 45.06
CA PHE A 14 -4.35 29.27 46.40
C PHE A 14 -5.34 29.27 47.59
N LEU A 15 -5.42 28.27 48.51
CA LEU A 15 -4.59 27.09 48.91
C LEU A 15 -5.50 25.84 49.24
N PRO A 16 -4.99 24.66 49.70
CA PRO A 16 -5.75 23.38 49.76
C PRO A 16 -6.18 22.91 51.18
N ALA A 17 -6.77 21.71 51.28
CA ALA A 17 -6.90 20.96 52.54
C ALA A 17 -6.80 19.42 52.35
N SER A 18 -6.30 18.71 53.37
CA SER A 18 -6.11 17.25 53.41
C SER A 18 -6.53 16.68 54.78
N ARG A 19 -7.11 15.46 54.80
CA ARG A 19 -7.31 14.56 55.99
C ARG A 19 -7.89 13.22 55.47
N SER A 20 -7.21 12.08 55.62
CA SER A 20 -7.09 11.19 56.80
C SER A 20 -8.30 10.24 57.00
N GLY A 21 -8.04 8.93 57.16
CA GLY A 21 -9.04 7.89 57.53
C GLY A 21 -9.40 7.91 59.03
N PRO A 22 -9.80 6.78 59.68
CA PRO A 22 -9.55 5.37 59.31
C PRO A 22 -10.78 4.43 59.40
N GLY A 23 -10.57 3.11 59.24
CA GLY A 23 -11.54 2.06 59.61
C GLY A 23 -11.06 0.65 59.26
N ARG A 24 -11.23 -0.33 60.17
CA ARG A 24 -11.07 -1.78 59.95
C ARG A 24 -12.36 -2.48 60.37
N ASP A 25 -12.64 -3.67 59.83
CA ASP A 25 -12.98 -4.82 60.68
C ASP A 25 -12.65 -6.16 60.01
N ASP A 26 -12.63 -7.24 60.78
CA ASP A 26 -12.20 -8.60 60.42
C ASP A 26 -13.37 -9.59 60.20
N THR A 27 -13.13 -10.75 59.55
CA THR A 27 -13.33 -12.10 60.15
C THR A 27 -13.11 -13.33 59.23
N HIS A 28 -12.26 -14.27 59.70
CA HIS A 28 -12.27 -15.75 59.60
C HIS A 28 -12.80 -16.50 58.34
N LYS A 29 -12.09 -17.50 57.80
CA LYS A 29 -11.70 -18.82 58.42
C LYS A 29 -10.43 -19.41 57.75
N LYS A 30 -9.45 -19.97 58.48
CA LYS A 30 -9.22 -21.42 58.80
C LYS A 30 -9.28 -22.39 57.59
N LYS A 31 -8.36 -23.33 57.35
CA LYS A 31 -7.07 -23.75 58.00
C LYS A 31 -6.23 -24.64 57.02
N SER A 32 -4.92 -24.80 57.27
CA SER A 32 -3.97 -25.75 56.58
C SER A 32 -3.95 -27.15 57.26
N PRO A 33 -3.18 -28.23 56.85
CA PRO A 33 -1.78 -28.21 56.35
C PRO A 33 -1.28 -29.31 55.33
N GLN A 34 -0.06 -29.07 54.82
CA GLN A 34 1.11 -29.95 54.50
C GLN A 34 0.95 -31.48 54.27
N THR A 35 1.47 -32.12 53.19
CA THR A 35 2.87 -32.38 52.69
C THR A 35 3.54 -33.67 53.25
N LYS A 36 4.11 -34.53 52.36
CA LYS A 36 5.13 -35.65 52.51
C LYS A 36 4.73 -36.97 51.80
N GLN A 37 5.60 -37.93 51.39
CA GLN A 37 7.01 -37.94 50.91
C GLN A 37 7.39 -39.34 50.30
N THR A 38 8.02 -39.38 49.10
CA THR A 38 9.01 -40.37 48.53
C THR A 38 8.99 -41.93 48.75
N CYS A 39 9.06 -42.67 47.61
CA CYS A 39 10.02 -43.78 47.25
C CYS A 39 9.76 -45.31 47.41
N THR A 40 10.37 -46.10 46.47
CA THR A 40 10.75 -47.56 46.43
C THR A 40 9.66 -48.67 46.37
N ALA A 41 9.83 -49.90 45.81
CA ALA A 41 10.79 -50.54 44.85
C ALA A 41 10.34 -52.01 44.43
N ALA A 42 11.10 -52.69 43.53
CA ALA A 42 11.06 -54.14 43.11
C ALA A 42 9.86 -54.66 42.25
N GLY A 43 9.91 -55.79 41.49
CA GLY A 43 11.02 -56.68 41.02
C GLY A 43 10.57 -58.06 40.43
N GLU A 44 11.30 -58.63 39.43
CA GLU A 44 11.36 -60.07 38.96
C GLU A 44 10.08 -60.80 38.42
N ALA A 45 10.01 -61.94 37.70
CA ALA A 45 10.87 -62.84 36.84
C ALA A 45 9.92 -63.58 35.79
N GLU A 46 10.04 -64.78 35.15
CA GLU A 46 10.93 -65.98 35.03
C GLU A 46 10.47 -66.85 33.79
N ARG A 47 11.25 -67.86 33.31
CA ARG A 47 10.93 -68.99 32.32
C ARG A 47 10.60 -68.69 30.83
N GLY A 48 10.84 -69.60 29.86
CA GLY A 48 11.64 -70.87 29.84
C GLY A 48 11.41 -71.85 28.63
N THR A 49 12.43 -72.63 28.25
CA THR A 49 12.53 -73.74 27.21
C THR A 49 12.72 -73.33 25.72
N PHE A 50 13.65 -73.86 24.86
CA PHE A 50 14.28 -75.18 24.56
C PHE A 50 13.43 -76.11 23.65
N LEU A 51 13.88 -76.78 22.56
CA LEU A 51 15.17 -77.13 21.86
C LEU A 51 15.03 -76.93 20.31
N GLY A 52 15.99 -77.14 19.38
CA GLY A 52 17.44 -77.44 19.42
C GLY A 52 17.97 -78.28 18.19
N GLY A 53 18.85 -77.73 17.33
CA GLY A 53 19.49 -78.41 16.14
C GLY A 53 20.33 -77.43 15.28
N GLY A 54 21.08 -77.76 14.20
CA GLY A 54 21.49 -79.03 13.53
C GLY A 54 21.15 -79.06 12.01
N ARG A 55 22.01 -79.36 11.01
CA ARG A 55 23.47 -79.67 10.89
C ARG A 55 24.00 -79.38 9.44
N ARG A 56 25.20 -78.77 9.27
CA ARG A 56 26.14 -78.79 8.08
C ARG A 56 25.65 -78.21 6.71
N ALA A 57 26.49 -77.60 5.84
CA ALA A 57 27.91 -77.20 5.89
C ALA A 57 28.27 -76.13 4.82
N GLY A 58 29.41 -75.42 5.00
CA GLY A 58 30.31 -75.06 3.89
C GLY A 58 30.31 -73.63 3.30
N ALA A 59 30.89 -72.65 4.01
CA ALA A 59 31.47 -71.42 3.44
C ALA A 59 32.47 -70.77 4.42
N PRO A 60 33.54 -70.08 3.95
CA PRO A 60 34.33 -69.21 4.81
C PRO A 60 33.54 -67.93 5.17
N PRO A 61 33.65 -67.40 6.41
CA PRO A 61 32.90 -66.22 6.81
C PRO A 61 33.43 -64.94 6.14
N PRO A 62 32.56 -63.96 5.83
CA PRO A 62 32.99 -62.62 5.44
C PRO A 62 33.69 -61.90 6.63
N PRO A 63 34.48 -60.85 6.38
CA PRO A 63 35.05 -60.03 7.45
C PRO A 63 33.93 -59.43 8.34
N PRO A 64 34.20 -59.21 9.64
CA PRO A 64 33.21 -58.65 10.55
C PRO A 64 32.78 -57.25 10.09
N PRO A 65 31.49 -56.88 10.29
CA PRO A 65 31.04 -55.53 10.02
C PRO A 65 31.77 -54.52 10.91
N PRO A 66 31.92 -53.25 10.48
CA PRO A 66 32.46 -52.21 11.33
C PRO A 66 31.60 -52.06 12.61
N PRO A 67 32.20 -51.64 13.74
CA PRO A 67 31.44 -51.42 14.96
C PRO A 67 30.33 -50.38 14.73
N PRO A 68 29.17 -50.51 15.40
CA PRO A 68 28.10 -49.52 15.29
C PRO A 68 28.61 -48.15 15.75
N PRO A 69 28.11 -47.04 15.16
CA PRO A 69 28.46 -45.71 15.62
C PRO A 69 28.06 -45.54 17.10
N PRO A 70 28.81 -44.73 17.87
CA PRO A 70 28.44 -44.45 19.27
C PRO A 70 27.03 -43.85 19.33
N PRO A 71 26.26 -44.15 20.40
CA PRO A 71 24.94 -43.56 20.57
C PRO A 71 25.03 -42.03 20.59
N PRO A 72 24.03 -41.31 20.05
CA PRO A 72 24.02 -39.86 20.09
C PRO A 72 24.05 -39.37 21.55
N PRO A 73 24.67 -38.21 21.83
CA PRO A 73 24.64 -37.63 23.17
C PRO A 73 23.18 -37.39 23.61
N PRO A 74 22.88 -37.51 24.91
CA PRO A 74 21.53 -37.24 25.41
C PRO A 74 21.12 -35.79 25.06
N PRO A 75 19.83 -35.54 24.78
CA PRO A 75 19.35 -34.19 24.50
C PRO A 75 19.64 -33.26 25.70
N PRO A 76 19.92 -31.97 25.46
CA PRO A 76 20.08 -31.01 26.54
C PRO A 76 18.80 -30.96 27.40
N PRO A 77 18.92 -30.69 28.72
CA PRO A 77 17.75 -30.56 29.58
C PRO A 77 16.82 -29.46 29.06
N PRO A 78 15.49 -29.61 29.21
CA PRO A 78 14.56 -28.58 28.80
C PRO A 78 14.84 -27.27 29.53
N PRO A 79 14.63 -26.11 28.88
CA PRO A 79 14.79 -24.82 29.54
C PRO A 79 13.84 -24.71 30.75
N PRO A 80 14.21 -23.96 31.81
CA PRO A 80 13.33 -23.75 32.94
C PRO A 80 12.00 -23.10 32.46
N PRO A 81 10.86 -23.42 33.12
CA PRO A 81 9.59 -22.80 32.77
C PRO A 81 9.69 -21.27 32.90
N PRO A 82 9.01 -20.51 32.02
CA PRO A 82 8.99 -19.06 32.13
C PRO A 82 8.42 -18.63 33.49
N PRO A 83 8.85 -17.47 34.03
CA PRO A 83 8.27 -16.93 35.26
C PRO A 83 6.76 -16.72 35.07
N PRO A 84 5.96 -16.87 36.13
CA PRO A 84 4.52 -16.61 36.05
C PRO A 84 4.27 -15.17 35.58
N PRO A 85 3.23 -14.92 34.76
CA PRO A 85 2.92 -13.58 34.31
C PRO A 85 2.65 -12.65 35.51
N PRO A 86 2.98 -11.35 35.41
CA PRO A 86 2.62 -10.39 36.44
C PRO A 86 1.09 -10.39 36.66
N PRO A 87 0.60 -10.11 37.87
CA PRO A 87 -0.83 -10.02 38.12
C PRO A 87 -1.45 -8.95 37.21
N PRO A 88 -2.70 -9.15 36.74
CA PRO A 88 -3.37 -8.17 35.89
C PRO A 88 -3.43 -6.81 36.61
N PRO A 89 -3.33 -5.69 35.88
CA PRO A 89 -3.52 -4.37 36.46
C PRO A 89 -4.92 -4.28 37.10
N PRO A 90 -5.09 -3.48 38.17
CA PRO A 90 -6.40 -3.27 38.78
C PRO A 90 -7.39 -2.73 37.72
N PRO A 91 -8.68 -3.09 37.82
CA PRO A 91 -9.68 -2.58 36.87
C PRO A 91 -9.70 -1.05 36.91
N PRO A 92 -9.90 -0.38 35.76
CA PRO A 92 -10.01 1.07 35.73
C PRO A 92 -11.16 1.55 36.64
N PRO A 93 -11.05 2.74 37.25
CA PRO A 93 -12.14 3.29 38.03
C PRO A 93 -13.41 3.42 37.18
N PRO A 94 -14.62 3.28 37.76
CA PRO A 94 -15.85 3.46 37.02
C PRO A 94 -15.89 4.85 36.39
N PRO A 95 -16.44 5.01 35.17
CA PRO A 95 -16.53 6.30 34.51
C PRO A 95 -17.34 7.29 35.38
N PRO A 96 -16.99 8.59 35.35
CA PRO A 96 -17.78 9.59 36.06
C PRO A 96 -19.23 9.58 35.54
N PRO A 97 -20.22 9.93 36.39
CA PRO A 97 -21.61 10.03 35.95
C PRO A 97 -21.74 11.02 34.79
N PRO A 98 -22.64 10.78 33.83
CA PRO A 98 -22.84 11.69 32.71
C PRO A 98 -23.23 13.09 33.22
N PRO A 99 -22.77 14.17 32.55
CA PRO A 99 -23.17 15.52 32.90
C PRO A 99 -24.70 15.67 32.77
N PRO A 100 -25.33 16.54 33.58
CA PRO A 100 -26.76 16.82 33.44
C PRO A 100 -27.08 17.32 32.02
N PRO A 101 -28.28 17.05 31.50
CA PRO A 101 -28.68 17.52 30.17
C PRO A 101 -28.62 19.06 30.13
N PRO A 102 -28.23 19.66 28.99
CA PRO A 102 -28.20 21.11 28.85
C PRO A 102 -29.62 21.69 29.01
N PRO A 103 -29.75 22.93 29.52
CA PRO A 103 -31.04 23.60 29.58
C PRO A 103 -31.63 23.76 28.16
N PRO A 104 -32.97 23.82 28.03
CA PRO A 104 -33.61 24.05 26.74
C PRO A 104 -33.13 25.38 26.12
N PRO A 105 -32.99 25.46 24.79
CA PRO A 105 -32.54 26.69 24.14
C PRO A 105 -33.54 27.83 24.39
N PRO A 106 -33.06 29.08 24.50
CA PRO A 106 -33.95 30.24 24.60
C PRO A 106 -34.82 30.37 23.33
N PRO A 107 -36.00 31.01 23.42
CA PRO A 107 -36.82 31.28 22.24
C PRO A 107 -36.04 32.12 21.21
N PRO A 108 -36.30 31.93 19.91
CA PRO A 108 -35.60 32.67 18.86
C PRO A 108 -35.84 34.19 19.00
N PRO A 109 -34.82 35.02 18.75
CA PRO A 109 -35.00 36.48 18.78
C PRO A 109 -35.98 36.93 17.69
N PRO A 110 -36.66 38.07 17.87
CA PRO A 110 -37.49 38.66 16.82
C PRO A 110 -36.65 38.96 15.57
N PRO A 111 -37.25 38.93 14.37
CA PRO A 111 -36.53 39.23 13.13
C PRO A 111 -35.95 40.65 13.16
N PRO A 112 -34.74 40.87 12.62
CA PRO A 112 -34.14 42.19 12.58
C PRO A 112 -34.96 43.16 11.71
N PRO A 113 -34.94 44.47 12.01
CA PRO A 113 -35.54 45.48 11.13
C PRO A 113 -34.87 45.46 9.74
N PRO A 114 -35.58 45.90 8.68
CA PRO A 114 -35.00 45.97 7.35
C PRO A 114 -33.78 46.91 7.32
N PRO A 115 -32.75 46.59 6.50
CA PRO A 115 -31.54 47.39 6.44
C PRO A 115 -31.83 48.81 5.91
N PRO A 116 -31.08 49.83 6.37
CA PRO A 116 -31.18 51.18 5.81
C PRO A 116 -30.72 51.19 4.34
N PRO A 117 -31.18 52.17 3.54
CA PRO A 117 -30.71 52.32 2.16
C PRO A 117 -29.19 52.55 2.10
N PRO A 118 -28.51 52.07 1.05
CA PRO A 118 -27.06 52.19 0.93
C PRO A 118 -26.63 53.67 0.84
N PRO A 119 -25.48 54.04 1.43
CA PRO A 119 -24.93 55.38 1.29
C PRO A 119 -24.52 55.68 -0.16
N PRO A 120 -24.48 56.95 -0.58
CA PRO A 120 -23.99 57.34 -1.90
C PRO A 120 -22.52 56.92 -2.09
N PRO A 121 -22.08 56.63 -3.32
CA PRO A 121 -20.70 56.21 -3.58
C PRO A 121 -19.69 57.32 -3.22
N PRO A 122 -18.50 56.96 -2.71
CA PRO A 122 -17.46 57.93 -2.41
C PRO A 122 -16.91 58.58 -3.69
N PRO A 123 -16.37 59.81 -3.60
CA PRO A 123 -15.70 60.45 -4.74
C PRO A 123 -14.44 59.65 -5.16
N PRO A 124 -14.03 59.74 -6.43
CA PRO A 124 -12.86 59.03 -6.93
C PRO A 124 -11.57 59.51 -6.24
N PRO A 125 -10.59 58.62 -6.00
CA PRO A 125 -9.33 58.99 -5.38
C PRO A 125 -8.50 59.92 -6.28
N PRO A 126 -7.64 60.78 -5.69
CA PRO A 126 -6.71 61.60 -6.46
C PRO A 126 -5.68 60.72 -7.21
N PRO A 127 -5.14 61.21 -8.35
CA PRO A 127 -4.14 60.47 -9.11
C PRO A 127 -2.84 60.25 -8.31
N PRO A 128 -2.13 59.13 -8.53
CA PRO A 128 -0.89 58.83 -7.82
C PRO A 128 0.24 59.81 -8.18
N PRO A 129 1.20 60.06 -7.27
CA PRO A 129 2.38 60.85 -7.59
C PRO A 129 3.27 60.15 -8.63
N PRO A 130 4.08 60.90 -9.40
CA PRO A 130 5.00 60.32 -10.38
C PRO A 130 6.06 59.43 -9.71
N PRO A 131 6.56 58.38 -10.39
CA PRO A 131 7.56 57.49 -9.83
C PRO A 131 8.91 58.20 -9.62
N PRO A 132 9.70 57.78 -8.62
CA PRO A 132 11.06 58.29 -8.42
C PRO A 132 11.98 57.90 -9.59
N PRO A 133 13.05 58.67 -9.86
CA PRO A 133 14.02 58.35 -10.90
C PRO A 133 14.75 57.02 -10.60
N PRO A 134 15.18 56.27 -11.63
CA PRO A 134 15.88 55.01 -11.44
C PRO A 134 17.25 55.21 -10.77
N PRO A 135 17.73 54.24 -9.96
CA PRO A 135 19.07 54.29 -9.39
C PRO A 135 20.15 54.18 -10.50
N PRO A 136 21.36 54.71 -10.27
CA PRO A 136 22.47 54.58 -11.22
C PRO A 136 22.88 53.10 -11.39
N PRO A 137 23.39 52.72 -12.58
CA PRO A 137 23.84 51.35 -12.83
C PRO A 137 25.03 50.97 -11.93
N PRO A 138 25.15 49.69 -11.52
CA PRO A 138 26.30 49.21 -10.77
C PRO A 138 27.59 49.28 -11.62
N PRO A 139 28.77 49.41 -11.00
CA PRO A 139 30.04 49.38 -11.71
C PRO A 139 30.27 48.01 -12.38
N PRO A 140 31.01 47.96 -13.52
CA PRO A 140 31.32 46.71 -14.18
C PRO A 140 32.19 45.80 -13.28
N PRO A 141 32.05 44.47 -13.39
CA PRO A 141 32.88 43.54 -12.63
C PRO A 141 34.36 43.62 -13.07
N PRO A 142 35.32 43.32 -12.17
CA PRO A 142 36.73 43.25 -12.54
C PRO A 142 36.98 42.13 -13.56
N PRO A 143 38.00 42.27 -14.43
CA PRO A 143 38.35 41.22 -15.39
C PRO A 143 38.80 39.94 -14.67
N PRO A 144 38.54 38.75 -15.26
CA PRO A 144 38.98 37.48 -14.68
C PRO A 144 40.51 37.39 -14.63
N PRO A 145 41.10 36.68 -13.65
CA PRO A 145 42.53 36.43 -13.62
C PRO A 145 42.97 35.57 -14.83
N PRO A 146 44.23 35.70 -15.29
CA PRO A 146 44.74 34.89 -16.39
C PRO A 146 44.77 33.40 -16.01
N PRO A 147 44.60 32.48 -16.97
CA PRO A 147 44.66 31.05 -16.70
C PRO A 147 46.06 30.62 -16.22
N PRO A 148 46.16 29.61 -15.35
CA PRO A 148 47.46 29.08 -14.94
C PRO A 148 48.19 28.44 -16.14
N PRO A 149 49.54 28.42 -16.14
CA PRO A 149 50.31 27.77 -17.20
C PRO A 149 50.03 26.26 -17.22
N PRO A 150 50.13 25.61 -18.41
CA PRO A 150 49.94 24.17 -18.52
C PRO A 150 51.00 23.40 -17.72
N PRO A 151 50.66 22.23 -17.13
CA PRO A 151 51.64 21.39 -16.45
C PRO A 151 52.70 20.87 -17.43
N PRO A 152 53.94 20.62 -16.95
CA PRO A 152 54.99 20.04 -17.79
C PRO A 152 54.60 18.62 -18.26
N PRO A 153 55.07 18.19 -19.44
CA PRO A 153 54.80 16.84 -19.95
C PRO A 153 55.40 15.77 -19.01
N PRO A 154 54.76 14.60 -18.86
CA PRO A 154 55.29 13.52 -18.04
C PRO A 154 56.62 12.99 -18.63
N PRO A 155 57.55 12.50 -17.80
CA PRO A 155 58.79 11.91 -18.28
C PRO A 155 58.52 10.63 -19.10
N PRO A 156 59.38 10.30 -20.08
CA PRO A 156 59.22 9.08 -20.87
C PRO A 156 59.36 7.82 -19.99
N PRO A 157 58.64 6.73 -20.31
CA PRO A 157 58.75 5.48 -19.56
C PRO A 157 60.15 4.87 -19.69
N PRO A 158 60.64 4.13 -18.68
CA PRO A 158 61.91 3.43 -18.75
C PRO A 158 61.89 2.33 -19.84
N PRO A 159 63.04 1.98 -20.43
CA PRO A 159 63.11 0.93 -21.44
C PRO A 159 62.72 -0.44 -20.83
N PRO A 160 62.13 -1.35 -21.63
CA PRO A 160 61.74 -2.66 -21.16
C PRO A 160 62.97 -3.52 -20.80
N PRO A 161 62.85 -4.42 -19.80
CA PRO A 161 63.91 -5.36 -19.47
C PRO A 161 64.18 -6.34 -20.61
N PRO A 162 65.40 -6.90 -20.71
CA PRO A 162 65.73 -7.90 -21.74
C PRO A 162 64.87 -9.17 -21.57
N PRO A 163 64.56 -9.90 -22.67
CA PRO A 163 63.74 -11.09 -22.62
C PRO A 163 64.44 -12.23 -21.82
N PRO A 164 63.67 -13.05 -21.09
CA PRO A 164 64.23 -14.23 -20.41
C PRO A 164 64.70 -15.29 -21.43
N PRO A 165 65.65 -16.16 -21.05
CA PRO A 165 66.09 -17.26 -21.91
C PRO A 165 64.94 -18.24 -22.19
N PRO A 166 64.95 -18.93 -23.34
CA PRO A 166 63.89 -19.85 -23.72
C PRO A 166 63.79 -21.04 -22.76
N PRO A 167 62.58 -21.52 -22.44
CA PRO A 167 62.39 -22.70 -21.60
C PRO A 167 62.87 -23.98 -22.32
N PRO A 168 63.26 -25.03 -21.56
CA PRO A 168 63.57 -26.33 -22.14
C PRO A 168 62.33 -26.95 -22.83
N PRO A 169 62.53 -27.83 -23.83
CA PRO A 169 61.42 -28.46 -24.55
C PRO A 169 60.55 -29.32 -23.61
N PRO A 170 59.22 -29.33 -23.79
CA PRO A 170 58.32 -30.10 -22.94
C PRO A 170 58.50 -31.62 -23.15
N PRO A 171 58.22 -32.45 -22.12
CA PRO A 171 58.15 -33.90 -22.29
C PRO A 171 56.99 -34.28 -23.23
N PRO A 172 57.05 -35.46 -23.87
CA PRO A 172 55.97 -35.93 -24.75
C PRO A 172 54.64 -36.07 -23.99
N PRO A 173 53.50 -35.78 -24.63
CA PRO A 173 52.20 -35.82 -23.95
C PRO A 173 51.84 -37.27 -23.53
N PRO A 174 51.17 -37.44 -22.38
CA PRO A 174 50.60 -38.74 -22.01
C PRO A 174 49.50 -39.14 -23.01
N PRO A 175 49.21 -40.46 -23.16
CA PRO A 175 48.11 -40.91 -24.00
C PRO A 175 46.76 -40.34 -23.50
N PRO A 176 45.80 -40.08 -24.40
CA PRO A 176 44.52 -39.50 -24.02
C PRO A 176 43.76 -40.44 -23.06
N PRO A 177 43.06 -39.89 -22.05
CA PRO A 177 42.19 -40.69 -21.19
C PRO A 177 41.05 -41.31 -22.01
N PRO A 178 40.49 -42.46 -21.58
CA PRO A 178 39.28 -42.99 -22.21
C PRO A 178 38.14 -41.97 -22.14
N PRO A 179 37.22 -41.96 -23.12
CA PRO A 179 36.09 -41.04 -23.12
C PRO A 179 35.25 -41.24 -21.85
N PRO A 180 34.70 -40.16 -21.26
CA PRO A 180 33.81 -40.29 -20.11
C PRO A 180 32.58 -41.12 -20.50
N PRO A 181 31.97 -41.86 -19.54
CA PRO A 181 30.69 -42.50 -19.79
C PRO A 181 29.66 -41.43 -20.19
N PRO A 182 28.67 -41.77 -21.04
CA PRO A 182 27.61 -40.84 -21.39
C PRO A 182 26.91 -40.35 -20.12
N PRO A 183 26.48 -39.07 -20.07
CA PRO A 183 25.72 -38.59 -18.92
C PRO A 183 24.46 -39.46 -18.74
N PRO A 184 24.00 -39.67 -17.49
CA PRO A 184 22.71 -40.32 -17.28
C PRO A 184 21.62 -39.55 -18.06
N PRO A 185 20.62 -40.24 -18.63
CA PRO A 185 19.53 -39.55 -19.30
C PRO A 185 18.91 -38.54 -18.33
N PRO A 186 18.49 -37.35 -18.81
CA PRO A 186 17.79 -36.41 -17.95
C PRO A 186 16.58 -37.10 -17.32
N PRO A 187 16.19 -36.74 -16.08
CA PRO A 187 14.96 -37.25 -15.50
C PRO A 187 13.81 -36.99 -16.48
N PRO A 188 12.88 -37.94 -16.66
CA PRO A 188 11.77 -37.73 -17.59
C PRO A 188 11.07 -36.42 -17.24
N PRO A 189 10.70 -35.59 -18.22
CA PRO A 189 9.98 -34.36 -17.94
C PRO A 189 8.74 -34.68 -17.10
N PRO A 190 8.33 -33.79 -16.17
CA PRO A 190 7.11 -34.01 -15.41
C PRO A 190 5.96 -34.29 -16.38
N PRO A 191 5.07 -35.26 -16.07
CA PRO A 191 4.04 -35.68 -17.02
C PRO A 191 3.25 -34.46 -17.47
N PRO A 192 2.97 -34.31 -18.77
CA PRO A 192 2.24 -33.15 -19.27
C PRO A 192 0.91 -33.04 -18.50
N PRO A 193 0.52 -31.83 -18.08
CA PRO A 193 -0.72 -31.64 -17.33
C PRO A 193 -1.89 -32.21 -18.15
N PRO A 194 -2.84 -32.91 -17.52
CA PRO A 194 -3.86 -33.68 -18.23
C PRO A 194 -4.62 -32.78 -19.22
N PRO A 195 -4.85 -33.23 -20.46
CA PRO A 195 -5.52 -32.42 -21.48
C PRO A 195 -6.98 -32.18 -21.08
N GLY A 196 -7.28 -30.97 -20.58
CA GLY A 196 -8.51 -30.72 -19.82
C GLY A 196 -8.88 -29.25 -19.65
N GLY A 197 -9.01 -28.52 -20.76
CA GLY A 197 -9.68 -27.21 -20.81
C GLY A 197 -8.95 -26.04 -20.14
N PRO A 198 -9.61 -24.86 -20.07
CA PRO A 198 -9.06 -23.68 -19.40
C PRO A 198 -8.91 -23.94 -17.90
N ARG A 199 -7.74 -23.65 -17.32
CA ARG A 199 -7.54 -23.78 -15.88
C ARG A 199 -8.33 -22.69 -15.13
N GLY A 200 -9.54 -23.02 -14.71
CA GLY A 200 -10.20 -22.33 -13.61
C GLY A 200 -9.29 -22.41 -12.39
N THR A 201 -8.85 -21.27 -11.86
CA THR A 201 -8.09 -21.25 -10.61
C THR A 201 -9.00 -21.74 -9.49
N ALA A 202 -8.48 -22.58 -8.59
CA ALA A 202 -9.29 -23.04 -7.47
C ALA A 202 -9.65 -21.85 -6.56
N PRO A 203 -10.79 -21.84 -5.85
CA PRO A 203 -11.13 -20.75 -4.92
C PRO A 203 -10.03 -20.49 -3.86
N GLY A 204 -9.33 -21.53 -3.42
CA GLY A 204 -8.17 -21.42 -2.53
C GLY A 204 -6.89 -20.86 -3.17
N GLN A 205 -6.84 -20.70 -4.50
CA GLN A 205 -5.79 -19.95 -5.20
C GLN A 205 -6.18 -18.47 -5.32
N GLN A 206 -7.44 -18.18 -5.68
CA GLN A 206 -7.99 -16.82 -5.74
C GLN A 206 -7.86 -16.10 -4.38
N LEU A 207 -8.26 -16.79 -3.30
CA LEU A 207 -8.10 -16.29 -1.94
C LEU A 207 -6.63 -16.04 -1.53
N ARG A 208 -5.67 -16.81 -2.08
CA ARG A 208 -4.24 -16.59 -1.83
C ARG A 208 -3.68 -15.44 -2.66
N ALA A 209 -4.15 -15.24 -3.89
CA ALA A 209 -3.77 -14.10 -4.73
C ALA A 209 -4.12 -12.75 -4.05
N LEU A 210 -5.26 -12.67 -3.37
CA LEU A 210 -5.70 -11.50 -2.58
C LEU A 210 -4.74 -11.06 -1.46
N PHE A 211 -3.86 -11.96 -1.00
CA PHE A 211 -2.88 -11.67 0.05
C PHE A 211 -1.43 -11.91 -0.41
N TYR A 212 -1.18 -11.89 -1.72
CA TYR A 212 0.15 -12.14 -2.33
C TYR A 212 0.75 -13.52 -1.94
N ALA A 213 -0.10 -14.48 -1.54
CA ALA A 213 0.28 -15.74 -0.89
C ALA A 213 0.30 -16.95 -1.84
N LEU A 214 0.36 -16.73 -3.15
CA LEU A 214 0.64 -17.78 -4.14
C LEU A 214 2.17 -17.90 -4.34
N PRO A 215 2.75 -19.10 -4.26
CA PRO A 215 4.18 -19.29 -4.50
C PRO A 215 4.52 -19.20 -6.00
N PRO A 216 5.81 -19.01 -6.35
CA PRO A 216 6.27 -19.01 -7.75
C PRO A 216 5.82 -20.26 -8.53
N GLY A 217 5.90 -21.44 -7.92
CA GLY A 217 5.46 -22.71 -8.55
C GLY A 217 3.95 -22.84 -8.85
N GLU A 218 3.11 -21.89 -8.40
CA GLU A 218 1.68 -21.79 -8.76
C GLU A 218 1.34 -20.54 -9.59
N SER A 219 2.33 -19.67 -9.87
CA SER A 219 2.08 -18.33 -10.43
C SER A 219 3.15 -17.81 -11.40
N SER A 220 4.23 -18.56 -11.67
CA SER A 220 5.12 -18.34 -12.81
C SER A 220 4.56 -19.03 -14.05
N PHE A 221 4.47 -18.28 -15.16
CA PHE A 221 3.97 -18.75 -16.46
C PHE A 221 4.94 -18.37 -17.57
N ARG A 222 5.00 -19.17 -18.64
CA ARG A 222 5.95 -18.97 -19.74
C ARG A 222 5.48 -17.92 -20.73
N THR A 223 4.18 -17.84 -21.00
CA THR A 223 3.59 -16.85 -21.90
C THR A 223 2.49 -16.06 -21.20
N LEU A 224 1.98 -14.99 -21.85
CA LEU A 224 0.92 -14.15 -21.27
C LEU A 224 -0.45 -14.84 -21.30
N GLU A 225 -0.68 -15.72 -22.26
CA GLU A 225 -1.93 -16.43 -22.50
C GLU A 225 -2.16 -17.52 -21.45
N GLU A 226 -1.09 -17.98 -20.80
CA GLU A 226 -1.13 -18.89 -19.65
C GLU A 226 -1.51 -18.17 -18.34
N VAL A 227 -1.33 -16.85 -18.26
CA VAL A 227 -1.57 -16.06 -17.03
C VAL A 227 -3.07 -15.97 -16.75
N PRO A 228 -3.57 -16.46 -15.59
CA PRO A 228 -4.94 -16.25 -15.20
C PRO A 228 -5.25 -14.76 -15.00
N ASP A 229 -6.43 -14.32 -15.43
CA ASP A 229 -7.04 -13.14 -14.80
C ASP A 229 -7.44 -13.53 -13.36
N TYR A 230 -6.62 -13.13 -12.40
CA TYR A 230 -6.86 -13.29 -10.97
C TYR A 230 -7.79 -12.20 -10.42
N VAL A 231 -7.97 -11.07 -11.13
CA VAL A 231 -8.80 -9.94 -10.71
C VAL A 231 -10.28 -10.26 -10.93
N GLU A 232 -10.65 -10.64 -12.14
CA GLU A 232 -11.99 -11.13 -12.49
C GLU A 232 -12.37 -12.34 -11.61
N LYS A 233 -11.46 -13.32 -11.50
CA LYS A 233 -11.68 -14.53 -10.68
C LYS A 233 -11.74 -14.24 -9.17
N SER A 234 -11.39 -13.04 -8.71
CA SER A 234 -11.53 -12.61 -7.31
C SER A 234 -12.82 -11.83 -7.02
N ILE A 235 -13.65 -11.50 -8.03
CA ILE A 235 -14.91 -10.76 -7.84
C ILE A 235 -15.84 -11.37 -6.77
N PRO A 236 -16.04 -12.72 -6.69
CA PRO A 236 -16.85 -13.33 -5.62
C PRO A 236 -16.31 -13.07 -4.21
N PHE A 237 -14.99 -12.96 -4.06
CA PHE A 237 -14.36 -12.64 -2.77
C PHE A 237 -14.50 -11.17 -2.41
N PHE A 238 -14.42 -10.24 -3.38
CA PHE A 238 -14.72 -8.82 -3.13
C PHE A 238 -16.14 -8.64 -2.57
N ILE A 239 -17.13 -9.27 -3.21
CA ILE A 239 -18.54 -9.25 -2.78
C ILE A 239 -18.69 -9.87 -1.38
N THR A 240 -18.03 -11.00 -1.14
CA THR A 240 -18.06 -11.69 0.16
C THR A 240 -17.43 -10.84 1.28
N PHE A 241 -16.31 -10.18 1.03
CA PHE A 241 -15.62 -9.35 2.02
C PHE A 241 -16.38 -8.05 2.30
N ILE A 242 -17.01 -7.42 1.30
CA ILE A 242 -17.95 -6.30 1.50
C ILE A 242 -19.12 -6.73 2.38
N GLY A 243 -19.75 -7.88 2.07
CA GLY A 243 -20.83 -8.44 2.90
C GLY A 243 -20.39 -8.73 4.35
N LEU A 244 -19.16 -9.23 4.53
CA LEU A 244 -18.58 -9.50 5.84
C LEU A 244 -18.27 -8.21 6.61
N GLU A 245 -17.71 -7.18 5.97
CA GLU A 245 -17.47 -5.87 6.59
C GLU A 245 -18.77 -5.23 7.08
N PHE A 246 -19.83 -5.33 6.27
CA PHE A 246 -21.17 -4.86 6.63
C PHE A 246 -21.75 -5.64 7.82
N ALA A 247 -21.63 -6.98 7.81
CA ALA A 247 -22.10 -7.83 8.91
C ALA A 247 -21.33 -7.58 10.22
N VAL A 248 -19.99 -7.49 10.18
CA VAL A 248 -19.17 -7.21 11.36
C VAL A 248 -19.43 -5.80 11.89
N SER A 249 -19.53 -4.80 11.02
CA SER A 249 -19.90 -3.42 11.41
C SER A 249 -21.29 -3.36 12.06
N TRP A 250 -22.27 -4.11 11.53
CA TRP A 250 -23.59 -4.20 12.14
C TRP A 250 -23.56 -4.88 13.51
N ILE A 251 -22.80 -5.96 13.68
CA ILE A 251 -22.67 -6.69 14.94
C ILE A 251 -21.96 -5.84 16.01
N GLN A 252 -20.85 -5.19 15.66
CA GLN A 252 -20.01 -4.43 16.59
C GLN A 252 -20.53 -3.00 16.85
N LYS A 253 -20.85 -2.26 15.80
CA LYS A 253 -21.14 -0.81 15.83
C LYS A 253 -22.64 -0.50 15.69
N ARG A 254 -23.51 -1.50 15.46
CA ARG A 254 -24.97 -1.35 15.21
C ARG A 254 -25.31 -0.35 14.10
N LYS A 255 -24.40 -0.18 13.15
CA LYS A 255 -24.48 0.75 12.02
C LYS A 255 -23.82 0.12 10.80
N LEU A 256 -24.39 0.34 9.62
CA LEU A 256 -23.73 0.00 8.35
C LEU A 256 -22.56 0.95 8.08
N PRO A 257 -21.48 0.50 7.43
CA PRO A 257 -20.39 1.36 7.00
C PRO A 257 -20.81 2.16 5.76
N GLY A 258 -20.41 3.44 5.71
CA GLY A 258 -20.65 4.33 4.57
C GLY A 258 -22.08 4.89 4.43
N ARG A 259 -22.25 5.79 3.45
CA ARG A 259 -23.55 6.26 2.95
C ARG A 259 -23.90 5.56 1.63
N ILE A 260 -25.20 5.38 1.35
CA ILE A 260 -25.67 4.66 0.13
C ILE A 260 -25.28 5.40 -1.16
N ASN A 261 -25.39 6.73 -1.18
CA ASN A 261 -24.96 7.57 -2.30
C ASN A 261 -23.43 7.49 -2.54
N ASP A 262 -22.64 7.41 -1.47
CA ASP A 262 -21.20 7.20 -1.56
C ASP A 262 -20.86 5.82 -2.15
N GLY A 263 -21.49 4.74 -1.67
CA GLY A 263 -21.30 3.38 -2.19
C GLY A 263 -21.70 3.23 -3.67
N ILE A 264 -22.85 3.80 -4.07
CA ILE A 264 -23.27 3.84 -5.48
C ILE A 264 -22.26 4.61 -6.33
N SER A 265 -21.80 5.78 -5.86
CA SER A 265 -20.79 6.60 -6.56
C SER A 265 -19.46 5.84 -6.71
N SER A 266 -19.02 5.16 -5.64
CA SER A 266 -17.82 4.32 -5.62
C SER A 266 -17.84 3.26 -6.72
N LEU A 267 -18.91 2.47 -6.78
CA LEU A 267 -19.02 1.36 -7.71
C LEU A 267 -19.30 1.86 -9.14
N SER A 268 -20.00 2.99 -9.30
CA SER A 268 -20.15 3.67 -10.59
C SER A 268 -18.80 4.13 -11.15
N LEU A 269 -17.93 4.68 -10.30
CA LEU A 269 -16.56 5.08 -10.68
C LEU A 269 -15.70 3.85 -11.01
N GLY A 270 -15.82 2.77 -10.24
CA GLY A 270 -15.18 1.48 -10.54
C GLY A 270 -15.54 0.93 -11.92
N ILE A 271 -16.85 0.84 -12.22
CA ILE A 271 -17.39 0.43 -13.53
C ILE A 271 -16.90 1.35 -14.65
N LEU A 272 -17.03 2.67 -14.46
CA LEU A 272 -16.58 3.69 -15.42
C LEU A 272 -15.07 3.57 -15.71
N SER A 273 -14.25 3.23 -14.71
CA SER A 273 -12.80 3.02 -14.86
C SER A 273 -12.42 1.74 -15.61
N ARG A 274 -13.37 0.83 -15.89
CA ARG A 274 -13.17 -0.38 -16.71
C ARG A 274 -13.64 -0.24 -18.16
N LEU A 275 -14.50 0.74 -18.47
CA LEU A 275 -14.90 1.01 -19.86
C LEU A 275 -13.72 1.25 -20.84
N PRO A 276 -12.59 1.89 -20.47
CA PRO A 276 -11.49 2.09 -21.39
C PRO A 276 -10.80 0.78 -21.78
N ASP A 277 -10.78 -0.22 -20.90
CA ASP A 277 -10.19 -1.55 -21.16
C ASP A 277 -10.93 -2.31 -22.30
N VAL A 278 -12.20 -1.95 -22.54
CA VAL A 278 -13.06 -2.52 -23.60
C VAL A 278 -12.78 -1.88 -24.97
N LEU A 279 -12.40 -0.60 -24.99
CA LEU A 279 -12.17 0.18 -26.21
C LEU A 279 -10.69 0.23 -26.60
N PHE A 280 -9.79 0.12 -25.61
CA PHE A 280 -8.34 0.18 -25.77
C PHE A 280 -7.70 -0.91 -24.91
N ARG A 281 -7.09 -1.90 -25.57
CA ARG A 281 -6.25 -2.91 -24.92
C ARG A 281 -5.16 -2.21 -24.09
N SER A 282 -4.90 -2.69 -22.87
CA SER A 282 -4.15 -1.93 -21.84
C SER A 282 -2.82 -1.35 -22.34
N ILE A 283 -2.71 -0.02 -22.32
CA ILE A 283 -1.50 0.71 -22.71
C ILE A 283 -0.27 0.28 -21.90
N GLU A 284 -0.47 -0.07 -20.63
CA GLU A 284 0.59 -0.54 -19.73
C GLU A 284 1.20 -1.85 -20.21
N LEU A 285 0.37 -2.83 -20.55
CA LEU A 285 0.87 -4.11 -21.05
C LEU A 285 1.40 -4.01 -22.49
N ILE A 286 0.77 -3.21 -23.37
CA ILE A 286 1.25 -2.99 -24.74
C ILE A 286 2.62 -2.31 -24.76
N SER A 287 2.80 -1.24 -24.00
CA SER A 287 4.07 -0.51 -23.93
C SER A 287 5.17 -1.35 -23.28
N TYR A 288 4.84 -2.15 -22.26
CA TYR A 288 5.77 -3.11 -21.66
C TYR A 288 6.23 -4.18 -22.66
N ILE A 289 5.30 -4.83 -23.38
CA ILE A 289 5.63 -5.82 -24.42
C ILE A 289 6.47 -5.18 -25.53
N TYR A 290 6.10 -3.98 -25.99
CA TYR A 290 6.87 -3.28 -27.02
C TYR A 290 8.32 -2.99 -26.60
N VAL A 291 8.55 -2.57 -25.34
CA VAL A 291 9.91 -2.39 -24.80
C VAL A 291 10.63 -3.74 -24.65
N TRP A 292 9.94 -4.77 -24.16
CA TRP A 292 10.48 -6.12 -24.01
C TRP A 292 10.97 -6.70 -25.35
N ASP A 293 10.12 -6.69 -26.37
CA ASP A 293 10.40 -7.34 -27.66
C ASP A 293 11.53 -6.64 -28.42
N ASN A 294 11.59 -5.31 -28.36
CA ASN A 294 12.50 -4.48 -29.18
C ASN A 294 13.76 -4.00 -28.45
N TYR A 295 13.77 -3.93 -27.11
CA TYR A 295 14.82 -3.24 -26.35
C TYR A 295 15.33 -3.99 -25.10
N ARG A 296 14.84 -5.19 -24.76
CA ARG A 296 15.34 -5.92 -23.57
C ARG A 296 16.85 -6.19 -23.66
N LEU A 297 17.54 -6.05 -22.53
CA LEU A 297 18.99 -6.19 -22.43
C LEU A 297 19.40 -7.65 -22.19
N PHE A 298 18.59 -8.38 -21.43
CA PHE A 298 18.70 -9.82 -21.18
C PHE A 298 17.33 -10.35 -20.72
N GLU A 299 17.21 -11.66 -20.55
CA GLU A 299 15.98 -12.33 -20.13
C GLU A 299 16.24 -13.08 -18.82
N LEU A 300 15.55 -12.70 -17.74
CA LEU A 300 15.55 -13.48 -16.50
C LEU A 300 14.55 -14.64 -16.63
N PRO A 301 14.88 -15.89 -16.21
CA PRO A 301 14.02 -17.04 -16.43
C PRO A 301 12.66 -16.88 -15.74
N TRP A 302 11.57 -17.09 -16.49
CA TRP A 302 10.19 -16.93 -16.02
C TRP A 302 9.82 -17.90 -14.88
N ASP A 303 10.46 -19.07 -14.84
CA ASP A 303 10.30 -20.15 -13.87
C ASP A 303 11.18 -20.01 -12.63
N SER A 304 12.11 -19.05 -12.61
CA SER A 304 13.00 -18.81 -11.47
C SER A 304 12.29 -18.09 -10.34
N PRO A 305 12.30 -18.63 -9.10
CA PRO A 305 11.81 -17.94 -7.90
C PRO A 305 12.46 -16.57 -7.68
N TRP A 306 13.70 -16.37 -8.11
CA TRP A 306 14.37 -15.07 -8.00
C TRP A 306 13.76 -14.03 -8.94
N THR A 307 13.39 -14.40 -10.17
CA THR A 307 12.65 -13.52 -11.09
C THR A 307 11.32 -13.10 -10.48
N TRP A 308 10.61 -14.05 -9.87
CA TRP A 308 9.34 -13.80 -9.16
C TRP A 308 9.52 -12.81 -7.99
N TYR A 309 10.47 -13.04 -7.07
CA TYR A 309 10.70 -12.12 -5.94
C TYR A 309 11.24 -10.74 -6.38
N LEU A 310 12.07 -10.68 -7.43
CA LEU A 310 12.52 -9.41 -8.01
C LEU A 310 11.36 -8.66 -8.69
N THR A 311 10.42 -9.36 -9.31
CA THR A 311 9.23 -8.73 -9.91
C THR A 311 8.26 -8.22 -8.85
N LEU A 312 8.06 -8.95 -7.73
CA LEU A 312 7.29 -8.48 -6.58
C LEU A 312 7.83 -7.13 -6.09
N LEU A 313 9.13 -7.07 -5.80
CA LEU A 313 9.78 -5.86 -5.29
C LEU A 313 9.79 -4.74 -6.34
N GLY A 314 10.01 -5.07 -7.62
CA GLY A 314 10.03 -4.11 -8.73
C GLY A 314 8.67 -3.48 -8.98
N VAL A 315 7.60 -4.28 -9.07
CA VAL A 315 6.23 -3.79 -9.26
C VAL A 315 5.74 -2.98 -8.06
N ASP A 316 6.03 -3.42 -6.84
CA ASP A 316 5.61 -2.69 -5.63
C ASP A 316 6.39 -1.37 -5.43
N PHE A 317 7.67 -1.34 -5.80
CA PHE A 317 8.46 -0.10 -5.81
C PHE A 317 8.03 0.85 -6.95
N ALA A 318 7.76 0.32 -8.15
CA ALA A 318 7.20 1.09 -9.26
C ALA A 318 5.83 1.69 -8.88
N TYR A 319 4.99 0.92 -8.17
CA TYR A 319 3.75 1.42 -7.61
C TYR A 319 3.99 2.52 -6.57
N TYR A 320 4.89 2.33 -5.60
CA TYR A 320 5.26 3.39 -4.64
C TYR A 320 5.70 4.68 -5.34
N CYS A 321 6.56 4.59 -6.37
CA CYS A 321 6.99 5.76 -7.15
C CYS A 321 5.84 6.44 -7.91
N PHE A 322 4.99 5.65 -8.58
CA PHE A 322 3.79 6.15 -9.25
C PHE A 322 2.82 6.83 -8.28
N HIS A 323 2.57 6.20 -7.14
CA HIS A 323 1.58 6.62 -6.15
C HIS A 323 2.03 7.89 -5.44
N ARG A 324 3.30 7.97 -5.02
CA ARG A 324 3.91 9.19 -4.50
C ARG A 324 3.85 10.35 -5.50
N MET A 325 4.21 10.09 -6.77
CA MET A 325 4.10 11.10 -7.83
C MET A 325 2.63 11.50 -8.10
N SER A 326 1.69 10.60 -7.83
CA SER A 326 0.25 10.87 -7.93
C SER A 326 -0.31 11.78 -6.83
N HIS A 327 0.45 12.06 -5.77
CA HIS A 327 0.14 13.13 -4.82
C HIS A 327 1.03 14.36 -5.06
N GLU A 328 2.33 14.18 -5.32
CA GLU A 328 3.28 15.28 -5.52
C GLU A 328 3.14 16.05 -6.87
N VAL A 329 2.34 15.59 -7.83
CA VAL A 329 2.19 16.21 -9.16
C VAL A 329 0.72 16.40 -9.53
N ASN A 330 0.30 17.64 -9.76
CA ASN A 330 -1.10 18.05 -9.88
C ASN A 330 -1.87 17.30 -10.99
N ILE A 331 -1.28 17.09 -12.18
CA ILE A 331 -1.97 16.34 -13.24
C ILE A 331 -2.13 14.84 -12.93
N LEU A 332 -1.23 14.27 -12.14
CA LEU A 332 -1.36 12.89 -11.65
C LEU A 332 -2.36 12.83 -10.48
N TRP A 333 -2.36 13.84 -9.61
CA TRP A 333 -3.37 14.03 -8.58
C TRP A 333 -4.77 14.27 -9.15
N ALA A 334 -4.92 14.87 -10.34
CA ALA A 334 -6.21 14.93 -11.02
C ALA A 334 -6.71 13.54 -11.45
N ALA A 335 -5.80 12.63 -11.82
CA ALA A 335 -6.12 11.24 -12.11
C ALA A 335 -6.32 10.38 -10.83
N HIS A 336 -5.77 10.77 -9.69
CA HIS A 336 -5.78 9.94 -8.48
C HIS A 336 -6.73 10.41 -7.37
N GLN A 337 -6.98 11.72 -7.22
CA GLN A 337 -7.86 12.26 -6.16
C GLN A 337 -9.30 11.77 -6.24
N VAL A 338 -9.73 11.23 -7.39
CA VAL A 338 -11.01 10.54 -7.53
C VAL A 338 -11.12 9.41 -6.50
N HIS A 339 -10.04 8.67 -6.23
CA HIS A 339 -9.94 7.64 -5.21
C HIS A 339 -10.11 8.21 -3.79
N HIS A 340 -9.41 9.30 -3.49
CA HIS A 340 -9.46 10.04 -2.22
C HIS A 340 -10.74 10.87 -2.00
N SER A 341 -11.63 10.94 -2.99
CA SER A 341 -12.83 11.81 -2.91
C SER A 341 -13.90 11.33 -1.93
N SER A 342 -13.80 10.09 -1.41
CA SER A 342 -14.73 9.57 -0.41
C SER A 342 -14.49 10.15 0.97
N GLU A 343 -15.56 10.57 1.64
CA GLU A 343 -15.53 10.91 3.08
C GLU A 343 -15.89 9.70 3.96
N ASP A 344 -16.22 8.55 3.36
CA ASP A 344 -16.40 7.26 4.02
C ASP A 344 -15.18 6.35 3.74
N TYR A 345 -14.82 5.48 4.67
CA TYR A 345 -13.73 4.52 4.47
C TYR A 345 -14.17 3.10 4.77
N ASN A 346 -14.22 2.28 3.73
CA ASN A 346 -14.74 0.90 3.70
C ASN A 346 -14.36 0.26 2.35
N LEU A 347 -14.70 -1.01 2.13
CA LEU A 347 -14.26 -1.75 0.95
C LEU A 347 -14.83 -1.25 -0.39
N PHE A 348 -15.87 -0.40 -0.41
CA PHE A 348 -16.26 0.31 -1.62
C PHE A 348 -15.24 1.40 -2.02
N THR A 349 -14.51 1.99 -1.07
CA THR A 349 -13.46 2.99 -1.34
C THR A 349 -12.34 2.41 -2.22
N ALA A 350 -12.02 1.11 -2.09
CA ALA A 350 -11.12 0.41 -3.00
C ALA A 350 -11.60 0.44 -4.46
N LEU A 351 -12.91 0.33 -4.67
CA LEU A 351 -13.54 0.27 -6.00
C LEU A 351 -13.70 1.66 -6.65
N ARG A 352 -13.62 2.74 -5.86
CA ARG A 352 -13.63 4.12 -6.33
C ARG A 352 -12.32 4.43 -7.07
N GLN A 353 -12.32 4.27 -8.39
CA GLN A 353 -11.15 4.42 -9.26
C GLN A 353 -11.36 5.45 -10.37
N SER A 354 -10.29 6.09 -10.85
CA SER A 354 -10.37 6.99 -12.00
C SER A 354 -10.26 6.26 -13.33
N VAL A 355 -10.92 6.82 -14.36
CA VAL A 355 -10.70 6.49 -15.77
C VAL A 355 -9.25 6.77 -16.19
N VAL A 356 -8.65 7.84 -15.67
CA VAL A 356 -7.37 8.37 -16.14
C VAL A 356 -6.18 7.66 -15.50
N GLN A 357 -6.32 7.11 -14.29
CA GLN A 357 -5.21 6.54 -13.51
C GLN A 357 -4.43 5.42 -14.23
N LYS A 358 -5.12 4.56 -15.01
CA LYS A 358 -4.47 3.52 -15.83
C LYS A 358 -3.57 4.07 -16.94
N TYR A 359 -3.81 5.30 -17.39
CA TYR A 359 -3.02 5.96 -18.43
C TYR A 359 -1.80 6.71 -17.88
N THR A 360 -1.60 6.73 -16.56
CA THR A 360 -0.50 7.43 -15.90
C THR A 360 0.48 6.53 -15.13
N SER A 361 0.16 5.24 -14.91
CA SER A 361 1.06 4.29 -14.22
C SER A 361 2.15 3.67 -15.12
N TRP A 362 1.83 3.40 -16.39
CA TRP A 362 2.65 2.56 -17.29
C TRP A 362 4.13 2.92 -17.34
N MET A 363 4.47 4.21 -17.38
CA MET A 363 5.84 4.70 -17.48
C MET A 363 6.74 4.24 -16.32
N PHE A 364 6.18 4.06 -15.12
CA PHE A 364 6.91 3.63 -13.93
C PHE A 364 7.29 2.15 -13.98
N ASN A 365 6.54 1.34 -14.74
CA ASN A 365 6.76 -0.10 -14.89
C ASN A 365 7.75 -0.45 -16.02
N LEU A 366 7.92 0.41 -17.02
CA LEU A 366 8.81 0.17 -18.17
C LEU A 366 10.27 -0.22 -17.83
N PRO A 367 10.93 0.28 -16.76
CA PRO A 367 12.29 -0.12 -16.45
C PRO A 367 12.47 -1.63 -16.21
N MET A 368 11.42 -2.35 -15.82
CA MET A 368 11.47 -3.82 -15.69
C MET A 368 11.43 -4.55 -17.04
N ALA A 369 10.87 -3.95 -18.09
CA ALA A 369 10.81 -4.53 -19.44
C ALA A 369 12.19 -4.68 -20.10
N PHE A 370 13.27 -4.22 -19.45
CA PHE A 370 14.64 -4.51 -19.87
C PHE A 370 15.15 -5.89 -19.41
N PHE A 371 14.48 -6.57 -18.47
CA PHE A 371 14.96 -7.83 -17.87
C PHE A 371 13.90 -8.80 -17.28
N ILE A 372 12.67 -8.36 -16.95
CA ILE A 372 11.57 -9.22 -16.45
C ILE A 372 10.59 -9.62 -17.57
N PRO A 373 10.33 -10.92 -17.80
CA PRO A 373 9.35 -11.38 -18.79
C PRO A 373 7.93 -10.84 -18.56
N PRO A 374 7.18 -10.49 -19.63
CA PRO A 374 5.82 -9.94 -19.53
C PRO A 374 4.83 -10.83 -18.77
N SER A 375 4.95 -12.15 -18.84
CA SER A 375 4.08 -13.10 -18.12
C SER A 375 4.19 -12.94 -16.60
N VAL A 376 5.43 -12.90 -16.09
CA VAL A 376 5.72 -12.69 -14.66
C VAL A 376 5.25 -11.29 -14.24
N PHE A 377 5.60 -10.26 -15.02
CA PHE A 377 5.13 -8.89 -14.79
C PHE A 377 3.60 -8.79 -14.65
N ALA A 378 2.83 -9.40 -15.57
CA ALA A 378 1.38 -9.39 -15.55
C ALA A 378 0.74 -10.10 -14.35
N VAL A 379 1.41 -11.10 -13.76
CA VAL A 379 0.98 -11.75 -12.51
C VAL A 379 1.16 -10.81 -11.31
N HIS A 380 2.35 -10.23 -11.17
CA HIS A 380 2.68 -9.39 -10.03
C HIS A 380 1.91 -8.07 -10.00
N LEU A 381 1.56 -7.54 -11.17
CA LEU A 381 0.70 -6.35 -11.32
C LEU A 381 -0.72 -6.62 -10.83
N GLN A 382 -1.27 -7.81 -11.12
CA GLN A 382 -2.55 -8.25 -10.57
C GLN A 382 -2.47 -8.50 -9.06
N PHE A 383 -1.44 -9.20 -8.56
CA PHE A 383 -1.30 -9.46 -7.12
C PHE A 383 -1.15 -8.16 -6.31
N ASN A 384 -0.46 -7.15 -6.83
CA ASN A 384 -0.37 -5.83 -6.19
C ASN A 384 -1.74 -5.14 -6.11
N LEU A 385 -2.50 -5.10 -7.21
CA LEU A 385 -3.85 -4.55 -7.24
C LEU A 385 -4.82 -5.30 -6.31
N LEU A 386 -4.74 -6.63 -6.29
CA LEU A 386 -5.56 -7.49 -5.43
C LEU A 386 -5.28 -7.26 -3.94
N TYR A 387 -4.00 -7.14 -3.56
CA TYR A 387 -3.62 -6.86 -2.18
C TYR A 387 -4.18 -5.51 -1.70
N GLN A 388 -4.18 -4.50 -2.56
CA GLN A 388 -4.70 -3.17 -2.20
C GLN A 388 -6.21 -3.12 -1.97
N PHE A 389 -6.98 -4.17 -2.31
CA PHE A 389 -8.41 -4.20 -1.98
C PHE A 389 -8.66 -4.23 -0.47
N TRP A 390 -8.10 -5.20 0.26
CA TRP A 390 -8.52 -5.50 1.64
C TRP A 390 -8.05 -4.48 2.68
N ILE A 391 -7.05 -3.64 2.35
CA ILE A 391 -6.56 -2.56 3.21
C ILE A 391 -7.55 -1.38 3.36
N HIS A 392 -8.61 -1.33 2.56
CA HIS A 392 -9.65 -0.31 2.64
C HIS A 392 -10.74 -0.66 3.69
N THR A 393 -10.41 -0.63 4.98
CA THR A 393 -11.40 -0.88 6.04
C THR A 393 -11.16 -0.14 7.37
N GLU A 394 -12.24 0.15 8.11
CA GLU A 394 -12.23 0.57 9.52
C GLU A 394 -12.55 -0.57 10.51
N VAL A 395 -12.63 -1.82 10.06
CA VAL A 395 -12.91 -2.98 10.93
C VAL A 395 -11.61 -3.53 11.55
N ILE A 396 -10.53 -3.58 10.77
CA ILE A 396 -9.22 -4.03 11.22
C ILE A 396 -8.45 -2.80 11.73
N THR A 397 -8.24 -2.69 13.03
CA THR A 397 -7.55 -1.53 13.63
C THR A 397 -6.05 -1.58 13.39
N LYS A 398 -5.31 -2.49 14.03
CA LYS A 398 -3.85 -2.65 13.85
C LYS A 398 -3.45 -4.12 13.78
N LEU A 399 -2.36 -4.40 13.05
CA LEU A 399 -1.80 -5.74 12.83
C LEU A 399 -0.44 -5.97 13.52
N GLY A 400 0.07 -4.98 14.28
CA GLY A 400 1.22 -5.18 15.17
C GLY A 400 2.51 -5.46 14.39
N PRO A 401 3.27 -6.53 14.67
CA PRO A 401 4.56 -6.77 14.01
C PRO A 401 4.53 -6.82 12.47
N LEU A 402 3.40 -7.14 11.85
CA LEU A 402 3.24 -7.10 10.39
C LEU A 402 3.37 -5.68 9.81
N GLU A 403 3.05 -4.66 10.62
CA GLU A 403 3.07 -3.25 10.22
C GLU A 403 4.49 -2.71 10.03
N TRP A 404 5.54 -3.46 10.38
CA TRP A 404 6.91 -3.08 10.00
C TRP A 404 7.20 -3.31 8.51
N ILE A 405 6.50 -4.23 7.84
CA ILE A 405 6.82 -4.70 6.49
C ILE A 405 5.67 -4.45 5.51
N LEU A 406 4.43 -4.73 5.92
CA LEU A 406 3.25 -4.68 5.05
C LEU A 406 2.55 -3.32 5.11
N ASN A 407 1.97 -2.87 3.99
CA ASN A 407 0.87 -1.91 4.05
C ASN A 407 -0.34 -2.60 4.69
N THR A 408 -1.05 -1.89 5.57
CA THR A 408 -2.15 -2.42 6.39
C THR A 408 -3.29 -1.40 6.45
N PRO A 409 -4.50 -1.79 6.89
CA PRO A 409 -5.61 -0.87 7.07
C PRO A 409 -5.29 0.36 7.94
N SER A 410 -4.36 0.26 8.90
CA SER A 410 -3.93 1.40 9.72
C SER A 410 -3.14 2.43 8.91
N HIS A 411 -2.15 1.98 8.12
CA HIS A 411 -1.35 2.85 7.27
C HIS A 411 -2.19 3.44 6.12
N HIS A 412 -3.06 2.64 5.52
CA HIS A 412 -3.88 3.08 4.38
C HIS A 412 -5.03 4.00 4.80
N ARG A 413 -5.56 3.87 6.03
CA ARG A 413 -6.42 4.92 6.62
C ARG A 413 -5.67 6.25 6.73
N VAL A 414 -4.44 6.25 7.22
CA VAL A 414 -3.61 7.48 7.29
C VAL A 414 -3.38 8.04 5.88
N HIS A 415 -3.08 7.20 4.89
CA HIS A 415 -2.93 7.61 3.49
C HIS A 415 -4.19 8.31 2.92
N HIS A 416 -5.38 7.80 3.23
CA HIS A 416 -6.66 8.41 2.83
C HIS A 416 -7.14 9.57 3.72
N GLY A 417 -6.37 9.94 4.74
CA GLY A 417 -6.72 11.00 5.66
C GLY A 417 -6.40 12.41 5.14
N ARG A 418 -7.29 13.36 5.43
CA ARG A 418 -7.01 14.81 5.22
C ARG A 418 -6.65 15.56 6.51
N ASN A 419 -6.38 14.85 7.60
CA ASN A 419 -5.77 15.44 8.79
C ASN A 419 -4.37 15.98 8.39
N PRO A 420 -3.87 17.11 8.93
CA PRO A 420 -2.58 17.66 8.52
C PRO A 420 -1.37 16.72 8.66
N TYR A 421 -1.43 15.71 9.54
CA TYR A 421 -0.37 14.70 9.68
C TYR A 421 -0.43 13.55 8.63
N CYS A 422 -1.60 13.35 8.00
CA CYS A 422 -1.86 12.32 6.99
C CYS A 422 -1.34 12.70 5.60
N ILE A 423 -1.19 14.00 5.33
CA ILE A 423 -0.89 14.52 3.98
C ILE A 423 0.50 14.06 3.53
N ASP A 424 0.58 13.58 2.28
CA ASP A 424 1.80 13.09 1.64
C ASP A 424 2.50 11.91 2.36
N LYS A 425 1.72 10.97 2.91
CA LYS A 425 2.19 9.79 3.65
C LYS A 425 1.76 8.44 3.06
N ASN A 426 2.50 7.38 3.40
CA ASN A 426 2.12 5.97 3.24
C ASN A 426 1.72 5.55 1.81
N TYR A 427 2.63 5.70 0.84
CA TYR A 427 2.38 5.43 -0.58
C TYR A 427 2.58 3.96 -1.02
N GLY A 428 3.12 3.08 -0.19
CA GLY A 428 3.38 1.68 -0.55
C GLY A 428 2.11 0.89 -0.90
N GLY A 429 2.14 0.05 -1.93
CA GLY A 429 0.97 -0.75 -2.34
C GLY A 429 0.78 -1.98 -1.44
N THR A 430 1.76 -2.88 -1.50
CA THR A 430 1.82 -4.11 -0.70
C THR A 430 2.77 -3.95 0.49
N LEU A 431 3.93 -3.31 0.30
CA LEU A 431 4.96 -3.16 1.33
C LEU A 431 5.09 -1.70 1.80
N ILE A 432 5.07 -1.49 3.12
CA ILE A 432 5.30 -0.17 3.73
C ILE A 432 6.80 0.16 3.88
N ILE A 433 7.69 -0.77 3.49
CA ILE A 433 9.14 -0.61 3.62
C ILE A 433 9.68 0.58 2.82
N TRP A 434 9.03 0.93 1.69
CA TRP A 434 9.42 2.06 0.86
C TRP A 434 9.19 3.38 1.59
N ASP A 435 8.03 3.56 2.24
CA ASP A 435 7.74 4.73 3.06
C ASP A 435 8.70 4.88 4.25
N ARG A 436 9.13 3.75 4.84
CA ARG A 436 10.15 3.74 5.89
C ARG A 436 11.54 4.13 5.36
N LEU A 437 11.89 3.70 4.15
CA LEU A 437 13.18 3.97 3.50
C LEU A 437 13.29 5.42 2.99
N PHE A 438 12.20 5.98 2.48
CA PHE A 438 12.16 7.31 1.84
C PHE A 438 11.54 8.42 2.72
N GLY A 439 11.24 8.12 3.98
CA GLY A 439 10.79 9.11 4.98
C GLY A 439 9.33 9.56 4.86
N THR A 440 8.51 8.85 4.08
CA THR A 440 7.07 9.14 3.89
C THR A 440 6.16 8.29 4.77
N PHE A 441 6.71 7.49 5.67
CA PHE A 441 5.94 6.73 6.65
C PHE A 441 5.23 7.65 7.65
N GLU A 442 4.02 7.27 8.06
CA GLU A 442 3.34 7.83 9.22
C GLU A 442 2.44 6.80 9.92
N ALA A 443 2.36 6.88 11.25
CA ALA A 443 1.54 5.99 12.06
C ALA A 443 0.14 6.57 12.32
N GLU A 444 -0.86 5.69 12.45
CA GLU A 444 -2.20 6.11 12.87
C GLU A 444 -2.21 6.44 14.37
N ASP A 445 -2.22 7.72 14.70
CA ASP A 445 -2.23 8.26 16.07
C ASP A 445 -3.61 8.81 16.47
N ALA A 446 -4.16 9.71 15.65
CA ALA A 446 -5.45 10.36 15.90
C ALA A 446 -6.59 9.76 15.04
N LYS A 447 -7.84 10.14 15.34
CA LYS A 447 -8.98 9.78 14.49
C LYS A 447 -8.83 10.43 13.11
N VAL A 448 -8.75 9.59 12.08
CA VAL A 448 -8.72 10.04 10.68
C VAL A 448 -10.07 10.62 10.26
N VAL A 449 -10.01 11.66 9.42
CA VAL A 449 -11.12 12.24 8.67
C VAL A 449 -10.76 12.16 7.18
N TYR A 450 -11.63 11.54 6.39
CA TYR A 450 -11.40 11.25 4.97
C TYR A 450 -11.98 12.33 4.05
N GLY A 451 -11.82 12.13 2.75
CA GLY A 451 -12.24 13.05 1.69
C GLY A 451 -11.18 14.10 1.40
N LEU A 452 -11.33 14.83 0.29
CA LEU A 452 -10.35 15.85 -0.09
C LEU A 452 -10.30 17.00 0.93
N THR A 453 -9.11 17.62 1.05
CA THR A 453 -8.89 18.87 1.80
C THR A 453 -9.83 19.99 1.35
N HIS A 454 -10.18 20.02 0.06
CA HIS A 454 -11.21 20.88 -0.53
C HIS A 454 -12.32 20.00 -1.13
N PRO A 455 -13.44 19.75 -0.40
CA PRO A 455 -14.48 18.82 -0.83
C PRO A 455 -15.17 19.19 -2.15
N VAL A 456 -15.38 18.18 -3.02
CA VAL A 456 -16.08 18.35 -4.31
C VAL A 456 -17.60 18.49 -4.11
N ASN A 457 -18.16 17.98 -3.01
CA ASN A 457 -19.59 18.03 -2.68
C ASN A 457 -20.48 17.52 -3.84
N SER A 458 -20.17 16.32 -4.34
CA SER A 458 -20.90 15.65 -5.43
C SER A 458 -20.76 14.14 -5.34
N PHE A 459 -21.80 13.42 -5.77
CA PHE A 459 -21.76 11.96 -6.00
C PHE A 459 -21.81 11.59 -7.48
N ASP A 460 -21.96 12.56 -8.38
CA ASP A 460 -21.95 12.36 -9.83
C ASP A 460 -20.55 11.87 -10.29
N PRO A 461 -20.43 10.66 -10.86
CA PRO A 461 -19.15 10.07 -11.24
C PRO A 461 -18.48 10.84 -12.38
N ILE A 462 -19.22 11.51 -13.27
CA ILE A 462 -18.66 12.30 -14.37
C ILE A 462 -18.06 13.61 -13.82
N MET A 463 -18.78 14.30 -12.94
CA MET A 463 -18.27 15.49 -12.25
C MET A 463 -17.02 15.21 -11.42
N LEU A 464 -16.93 14.04 -10.77
CA LEU A 464 -15.76 13.66 -9.97
C LEU A 464 -14.50 13.44 -10.83
N GLN A 465 -14.62 12.93 -12.07
CA GLN A 465 -13.49 12.80 -13.00
C GLN A 465 -13.11 14.15 -13.64
N LEU A 466 -14.08 14.99 -14.02
CA LEU A 466 -13.84 16.18 -14.84
C LEU A 466 -13.48 17.45 -14.06
N ARG A 467 -13.98 17.63 -12.83
CA ARG A 467 -13.72 18.84 -12.04
C ARG A 467 -12.22 19.07 -11.73
N PRO A 468 -11.40 18.06 -11.40
CA PRO A 468 -9.96 18.24 -11.21
C PRO A 468 -9.26 18.78 -12.46
N LEU A 469 -9.59 18.21 -13.63
CA LEU A 469 -9.03 18.62 -14.93
C LEU A 469 -9.47 20.05 -15.30
N ALA A 470 -10.74 20.39 -15.07
CA ALA A 470 -11.26 21.73 -15.28
C ALA A 470 -10.61 22.77 -14.35
N HIS A 471 -10.31 22.40 -13.10
CA HIS A 471 -9.55 23.26 -12.18
C HIS A 471 -8.13 23.52 -12.70
N ILE A 472 -7.38 22.47 -13.09
CA ILE A 472 -6.03 22.62 -13.67
C ILE A 472 -6.08 23.50 -14.93
N TRP A 473 -7.04 23.29 -15.82
CA TRP A 473 -7.21 24.10 -17.04
C TRP A 473 -7.43 25.58 -16.72
N ASN A 474 -8.39 25.89 -15.83
CA ASN A 474 -8.70 27.28 -15.47
C ASN A 474 -7.51 27.96 -14.76
N THR A 475 -6.86 27.25 -13.83
CA THR A 475 -5.66 27.76 -13.13
C THR A 475 -4.48 27.94 -14.09
N PHE A 476 -4.29 27.05 -15.06
CA PHE A 476 -3.28 27.19 -16.12
C PHE A 476 -3.53 28.44 -16.99
N TRP A 477 -4.79 28.73 -17.33
CA TRP A 477 -5.10 29.91 -18.15
C TRP A 477 -4.97 31.23 -17.38
N ALA A 478 -5.41 31.26 -16.11
CA ALA A 478 -5.31 32.42 -15.22
C ALA A 478 -3.87 32.73 -14.75
N THR A 479 -2.99 31.73 -14.67
CA THR A 479 -1.63 31.91 -14.14
C THR A 479 -0.71 32.66 -15.12
N PRO A 480 -0.08 33.79 -14.74
CA PRO A 480 0.79 34.55 -15.64
C PRO A 480 2.20 33.94 -15.77
N GLY A 481 2.74 33.93 -16.99
CA GLY A 481 4.10 33.49 -17.31
C GLY A 481 4.22 31.99 -17.64
N PHE A 482 4.90 31.66 -18.75
CA PHE A 482 4.97 30.30 -19.30
C PHE A 482 5.48 29.24 -18.31
N CYS A 483 6.56 29.52 -17.57
CA CYS A 483 7.11 28.59 -16.58
C CYS A 483 6.18 28.36 -15.38
N ASN A 484 5.35 29.36 -15.04
CA ASN A 484 4.32 29.21 -14.00
C ASN A 484 3.14 28.38 -14.54
N LYS A 485 2.74 28.56 -15.80
CA LYS A 485 1.73 27.70 -16.43
C LYS A 485 2.13 26.23 -16.45
N LEU A 486 3.36 25.90 -16.83
CA LEU A 486 3.89 24.53 -16.72
C LEU A 486 3.96 24.05 -15.26
N SER A 487 4.25 24.95 -14.31
CA SER A 487 4.26 24.63 -12.88
C SER A 487 2.87 24.21 -12.34
N VAL A 488 1.76 24.76 -12.86
CA VAL A 488 0.40 24.32 -12.50
C VAL A 488 0.16 22.84 -12.83
N ILE A 489 0.82 22.31 -13.86
CA ILE A 489 0.68 20.91 -14.31
C ILE A 489 1.61 19.98 -13.51
N PHE A 490 2.88 20.39 -13.35
CA PHE A 490 3.98 19.49 -12.94
C PHE A 490 4.48 19.64 -11.48
N LYS A 491 3.96 20.60 -10.72
CA LYS A 491 4.19 20.73 -9.26
C LYS A 491 2.98 20.18 -8.48
N GLY A 492 3.05 20.17 -7.15
CA GLY A 492 1.97 19.61 -6.32
C GLY A 492 0.69 20.46 -6.35
N PRO A 493 -0.45 19.90 -5.93
CA PRO A 493 -1.75 20.56 -6.04
C PRO A 493 -1.90 21.84 -5.20
N GLY A 494 -1.10 22.03 -4.14
CA GLY A 494 -1.03 23.27 -3.38
C GLY A 494 -0.16 24.37 -4.02
N TRP A 495 0.47 24.12 -5.17
CA TRP A 495 1.41 25.06 -5.77
C TRP A 495 0.73 26.33 -6.33
N GLY A 496 1.41 27.46 -6.18
CA GLY A 496 1.12 28.71 -6.89
C GLY A 496 2.38 29.58 -7.02
N PRO A 497 2.35 30.66 -7.82
CA PRO A 497 3.50 31.56 -7.96
C PRO A 497 4.04 32.04 -6.61
N GLY A 498 5.34 31.83 -6.38
CA GLY A 498 6.02 32.13 -5.11
C GLY A 498 5.98 31.01 -4.05
N LYS A 499 5.15 29.97 -4.19
CA LYS A 499 5.06 28.86 -3.21
C LYS A 499 6.09 27.74 -3.45
N PRO A 500 6.48 26.99 -2.40
CA PRO A 500 7.27 25.75 -2.51
C PRO A 500 6.60 24.69 -3.41
N ARG A 501 7.36 23.67 -3.88
CA ARG A 501 6.91 22.67 -4.88
C ARG A 501 5.54 22.03 -4.58
N LEU A 502 5.22 21.75 -3.32
CA LEU A 502 3.98 21.06 -2.94
C LEU A 502 2.87 22.01 -2.45
N GLY A 503 3.17 23.31 -2.34
CA GLY A 503 2.34 24.31 -1.67
C GLY A 503 2.87 24.69 -0.29
N LEU A 504 1.96 25.08 0.61
CA LEU A 504 2.24 25.45 1.99
C LEU A 504 1.35 24.60 2.92
N PRO A 505 1.91 23.78 3.84
CA PRO A 505 1.12 22.98 4.78
C PRO A 505 0.17 23.82 5.65
N GLU A 506 0.49 25.09 5.88
CA GLU A 506 -0.28 26.05 6.66
C GLU A 506 -1.60 26.47 5.99
N GLU A 507 -1.75 26.22 4.68
CA GLU A 507 -2.98 26.48 3.94
C GLU A 507 -3.97 25.30 3.96
N ILE A 508 -3.55 24.15 4.51
CA ILE A 508 -4.38 22.94 4.59
C ILE A 508 -5.44 23.13 5.69
N PRO A 509 -6.74 22.95 5.40
CA PRO A 509 -7.81 23.18 6.38
C PRO A 509 -7.65 22.35 7.66
N VAL A 510 -7.63 23.04 8.81
CA VAL A 510 -7.51 22.41 10.14
C VAL A 510 -8.77 21.60 10.45
N ILE A 511 -8.59 20.31 10.73
CA ILE A 511 -9.67 19.41 11.16
C ILE A 511 -10.09 19.75 12.60
N THR A 512 -11.37 20.07 12.79
CA THR A 512 -11.96 20.51 14.06
C THR A 512 -12.69 19.40 14.83
N GLY A 513 -12.90 18.24 14.20
CA GLY A 513 -13.74 17.15 14.71
C GLY A 513 -15.25 17.38 14.53
N LYS A 514 -15.64 18.50 13.90
CA LYS A 514 -17.04 18.89 13.62
C LYS A 514 -17.42 18.76 12.14
N GLU A 515 -16.52 18.22 11.32
CA GLU A 515 -16.72 18.03 9.89
C GLU A 515 -17.88 17.06 9.66
N VAL A 516 -18.96 17.53 9.04
CA VAL A 516 -20.10 16.72 8.65
C VAL A 516 -19.91 16.29 7.19
N PRO A 517 -19.82 14.98 6.88
CA PRO A 517 -19.71 14.51 5.51
C PRO A 517 -20.88 14.97 4.64
N PHE A 518 -20.60 15.35 3.40
CA PHE A 518 -21.59 15.84 2.45
C PHE A 518 -22.68 14.80 2.20
N ASN A 519 -23.91 15.05 2.67
CA ASN A 519 -25.01 14.12 2.52
C ASN A 519 -26.33 14.87 2.30
N PRO A 520 -26.72 15.16 1.03
CA PRO A 520 -27.94 15.90 0.75
C PRO A 520 -29.17 15.06 1.12
N HIS A 521 -30.13 15.68 1.81
CA HIS A 521 -31.36 15.00 2.21
C HIS A 521 -32.24 14.73 0.97
N VAL A 522 -32.34 13.46 0.58
CA VAL A 522 -33.21 12.99 -0.51
C VAL A 522 -34.31 12.06 0.04
N PRO A 523 -35.57 12.21 -0.41
CA PRO A 523 -36.67 11.33 0.00
C PRO A 523 -36.40 9.84 -0.27
N ALA A 524 -36.98 8.97 0.57
CA ALA A 524 -36.77 7.52 0.50
C ALA A 524 -37.12 6.91 -0.88
N TYR A 525 -38.11 7.45 -1.59
CA TYR A 525 -38.45 6.98 -2.94
C TYR A 525 -37.38 7.29 -3.98
N LEU A 526 -36.62 8.40 -3.84
CA LEU A 526 -35.48 8.69 -4.71
C LEU A 526 -34.28 7.80 -4.39
N ASN A 527 -34.04 7.45 -3.13
CA ASN A 527 -33.05 6.43 -2.76
C ASN A 527 -33.40 5.05 -3.35
N CYS A 528 -34.68 4.66 -3.28
CA CYS A 528 -35.17 3.42 -3.88
C CYS A 528 -35.01 3.44 -5.41
N TYR A 529 -35.43 4.52 -6.07
CA TYR A 529 -35.22 4.71 -7.51
C TYR A 529 -33.74 4.64 -7.89
N ALA A 530 -32.86 5.33 -7.17
CA ALA A 530 -31.42 5.32 -7.43
C ALA A 530 -30.81 3.92 -7.30
N LEU A 531 -31.20 3.15 -6.26
CA LEU A 531 -30.77 1.76 -6.08
C LEU A 531 -31.25 0.83 -7.20
N VAL A 532 -32.54 0.90 -7.56
CA VAL A 532 -33.12 0.06 -8.62
C VAL A 532 -32.55 0.43 -9.99
N HIS A 533 -32.46 1.72 -10.30
CA HIS A 533 -31.85 2.21 -11.54
C HIS A 533 -30.38 1.81 -11.63
N PHE A 534 -29.62 1.94 -10.54
CA PHE A 534 -28.24 1.50 -10.48
C PHE A 534 -28.11 -0.02 -10.73
N ALA A 535 -28.93 -0.84 -10.08
CA ALA A 535 -28.93 -2.29 -10.31
C ALA A 535 -29.24 -2.66 -11.77
N VAL A 536 -30.18 -1.96 -12.43
CA VAL A 536 -30.47 -2.13 -13.86
C VAL A 536 -29.28 -1.73 -14.73
N ILE A 537 -28.61 -0.60 -14.43
CA ILE A 537 -27.41 -0.17 -15.16
C ILE A 537 -26.25 -1.16 -14.98
N VAL A 538 -26.04 -1.72 -13.78
CA VAL A 538 -25.05 -2.78 -13.54
C VAL A 538 -25.37 -4.02 -14.38
N ASN A 539 -26.63 -4.47 -14.41
CA ASN A 539 -27.02 -5.64 -15.20
C ASN A 539 -26.82 -5.40 -16.71
N LEU A 540 -27.22 -4.24 -17.22
CA LEU A 540 -27.01 -3.87 -18.62
C LEU A 540 -25.52 -3.79 -18.98
N TYR A 541 -24.68 -3.31 -18.05
CA TYR A 541 -23.23 -3.29 -18.20
C TYR A 541 -22.62 -4.70 -18.24
N THR A 542 -23.06 -5.62 -17.36
CA THR A 542 -22.55 -7.00 -17.38
C THR A 542 -22.97 -7.78 -18.63
N GLU A 543 -24.20 -7.59 -19.11
CA GLU A 543 -24.68 -8.17 -20.39
C GLU A 543 -23.88 -7.61 -21.58
N LEU A 544 -23.61 -6.30 -21.58
CA LEU A 544 -22.79 -5.67 -22.62
C LEU A 544 -21.35 -6.23 -22.61
N LEU A 545 -20.70 -6.33 -21.44
CA LEU A 545 -19.37 -6.94 -21.35
C LEU A 545 -19.36 -8.40 -21.82
N ALA A 546 -20.36 -9.20 -21.42
CA ALA A 546 -20.46 -10.59 -21.85
C ALA A 546 -20.58 -10.72 -23.37
N SER A 547 -21.46 -9.93 -24.00
CA SER A 547 -21.63 -9.94 -25.46
C SER A 547 -20.38 -9.49 -26.20
N LEU A 548 -19.63 -8.50 -25.69
CA LEU A 548 -18.37 -8.05 -26.27
C LEU A 548 -17.23 -9.07 -26.06
N SER A 549 -17.19 -9.75 -24.92
CA SER A 549 -16.21 -10.83 -24.67
C SER A 549 -16.43 -12.00 -25.62
N VAL A 550 -17.67 -12.45 -25.82
CA VAL A 550 -18.02 -13.48 -26.82
C VAL A 550 -17.65 -13.03 -28.23
N SER A 551 -17.93 -11.77 -28.59
CA SER A 551 -17.59 -11.23 -29.91
C SER A 551 -16.07 -11.16 -30.16
N ASN A 552 -15.29 -10.80 -29.14
CA ASN A 552 -13.83 -10.78 -29.23
C ASN A 552 -13.24 -12.19 -29.34
N SER A 553 -13.79 -13.18 -28.62
CA SER A 553 -13.38 -14.59 -28.79
C SER A 553 -13.58 -15.07 -30.23
N PHE A 554 -14.68 -14.68 -30.88
CA PHE A 554 -14.95 -15.02 -32.28
C PHE A 554 -13.95 -14.36 -33.27
N LEU A 555 -13.39 -13.20 -32.94
CA LEU A 555 -12.31 -12.59 -33.71
C LEU A 555 -10.97 -13.30 -33.53
N TYR A 556 -10.71 -13.91 -32.37
CA TYR A 556 -9.52 -14.74 -32.13
C TYR A 556 -9.57 -16.13 -32.80
N GLU A 557 -10.74 -16.60 -33.27
CA GLU A 557 -10.85 -17.82 -34.10
C GLU A 557 -10.74 -17.55 -35.61
N ILE A 558 -10.62 -16.29 -36.02
CA ILE A 558 -10.63 -15.84 -37.44
C ILE A 558 -9.27 -15.24 -37.86
N MET A 559 -8.29 -15.17 -36.95
CA MET A 559 -6.91 -14.70 -37.18
C MET A 559 -5.87 -15.79 -36.92
#